data_AF-A0A962IG91-F1
#
_entry.id   AF-A0A962IG91-F1
#
_cell.length_a   1.000
_cell.length_b   1.000
_cell.length_c   1.000
_cell.angle_alpha   90.00
_cell.angle_beta   90.00
_cell.angle_gamma   90.00
#
_symmetry.space_group_name_H-M   'P 1'
#
loop_
_entity.id
_entity.type
_entity.pdbx_description
1 polymer ?
#
loop_
_entity_poly.entity_id
_entity_poly.type
_entity_poly.pdbx_seq_one_letter_code
_entity_poly.pdbx_strand_id
1 'polypeptide(L)'
;MAANAPGRPARPRRTIKLTLVLIILLSVISFFTSYKGLLILNTENDQSLTAFQIGFTAFMVFTIQTTMVVTLLFSIQGYRILTRVLALFVYLVAMLFSVFFSYGWWYEVFRAESYAQEVYKDGIESIRRDASTYAYAFAHVREVSGELSKYSSARAREENLYGGTCDEKSVPGRGALNYLRDQEASLFGNMAEDMDALEQRVNTHITDLNKLLDNLDLSQEGAVARRERELNDIVNQIGNYKTGSGVTRLRTELEAHKGDKRRFLESVNPKTEEKTVVSCTDAEITRKIDALLVALDDLPEPRTVTLFDQNNNR
;
A
#
# COMPACT_ATOMS: atom_id res chain seq x y z
N MET A 1 54.47 -7.27 -74.04
CA MET A 1 54.21 -7.04 -72.61
C MET A 1 53.19 -5.93 -72.49
N ALA A 2 52.08 -6.22 -71.83
CA ALA A 2 50.86 -5.42 -71.81
C ALA A 2 50.82 -4.42 -70.64
N ALA A 3 49.82 -3.53 -70.73
CA ALA A 3 49.15 -2.82 -69.63
C ALA A 3 49.88 -1.59 -69.05
N ASN A 4 49.24 -0.49 -68.64
CA ASN A 4 47.83 -0.23 -68.35
C ASN A 4 47.61 1.30 -68.24
N ALA A 5 46.46 1.79 -68.68
CA ALA A 5 45.98 3.14 -68.38
C ALA A 5 45.15 3.15 -67.08
N PRO A 6 45.26 4.15 -66.18
CA PRO A 6 44.33 4.27 -65.06
C PRO A 6 43.20 5.26 -65.34
N GLY A 7 42.00 4.70 -65.52
CA GLY A 7 40.80 4.98 -64.72
C GLY A 7 40.25 6.41 -64.62
N ARG A 8 39.10 6.64 -65.27
CA ARG A 8 38.17 7.74 -64.95
C ARG A 8 37.60 7.57 -63.52
N PRO A 9 37.33 8.66 -62.76
CA PRO A 9 36.74 8.57 -61.43
C PRO A 9 35.26 8.14 -61.48
N ALA A 10 34.89 7.21 -60.60
CA ALA A 10 33.54 6.67 -60.45
C ALA A 10 32.59 7.65 -59.71
N ARG A 11 31.38 7.84 -60.24
CA ARG A 11 30.29 8.61 -59.62
C ARG A 11 29.69 7.88 -58.40
N PRO A 12 29.44 8.54 -57.26
CA PRO A 12 28.74 7.94 -56.13
C PRO A 12 27.21 8.01 -56.35
N ARG A 13 26.55 6.88 -56.65
CA ARG A 13 25.10 6.83 -56.93
C ARG A 13 24.27 6.04 -55.88
N ARG A 14 24.90 5.55 -54.79
CA ARG A 14 24.23 4.69 -53.78
C ARG A 14 23.91 5.37 -52.44
N THR A 15 24.57 6.46 -52.06
CA THR A 15 24.33 7.14 -50.77
C THR A 15 23.01 7.92 -50.73
N ILE A 16 22.58 8.48 -51.86
CA ILE A 16 21.38 9.34 -51.95
C ILE A 16 20.10 8.59 -51.51
N LYS A 17 19.98 7.28 -51.76
CA LYS A 17 18.79 6.50 -51.35
C LYS A 17 18.72 6.29 -49.84
N LEU A 18 19.84 6.03 -49.17
CA LEU A 18 19.88 5.80 -47.72
C LEU A 18 19.64 7.10 -46.95
N THR A 19 20.26 8.21 -47.39
CA THR A 19 20.08 9.51 -46.75
C THR A 19 18.63 9.99 -46.84
N LEU A 20 17.96 9.75 -47.97
CA LEU A 20 16.56 10.13 -48.18
C LEU A 20 15.62 9.30 -47.28
N VAL A 21 15.88 7.98 -47.12
CA VAL A 21 15.14 7.14 -46.17
C VAL A 21 15.33 7.61 -44.72
N LEU A 22 16.55 7.96 -44.32
CA LEU A 22 16.84 8.46 -42.97
C LEU A 22 16.12 9.78 -42.70
N ILE A 23 16.11 10.71 -43.67
CA ILE A 23 15.42 12.00 -43.56
C ILE A 23 13.91 11.80 -43.42
N ILE A 24 13.30 10.91 -44.22
CA ILE A 24 11.87 10.60 -44.11
C ILE A 24 11.58 10.00 -42.72
N LEU A 25 12.37 9.03 -42.26
CA LEU A 25 12.19 8.40 -40.96
C LEU A 25 12.29 9.42 -39.81
N LEU A 26 13.34 10.24 -39.81
CA LEU A 26 13.54 11.30 -38.81
C LEU A 26 12.41 12.34 -38.85
N SER A 27 11.92 12.70 -40.04
CA SER A 27 10.80 13.63 -40.22
C SER A 27 9.50 13.07 -39.65
N VAL A 28 9.23 11.78 -39.87
CA VAL A 28 8.05 11.07 -39.34
C VAL A 28 8.12 10.95 -37.82
N ILE A 29 9.28 10.57 -37.27
CA ILE A 29 9.47 10.47 -35.81
C ILE A 29 9.31 11.85 -35.16
N SER A 30 9.96 12.89 -35.71
CA SER A 30 9.85 14.27 -35.23
C SER A 30 8.42 14.79 -35.30
N PHE A 31 7.66 14.42 -36.33
CA PHE A 31 6.27 14.81 -36.47
C PHE A 31 5.44 14.17 -35.36
N PHE A 32 5.60 12.86 -35.17
CA PHE A 32 4.85 12.09 -34.19
C PHE A 32 5.11 12.57 -32.77
N THR A 33 6.38 12.79 -32.39
CA THR A 33 6.74 13.26 -31.04
C THR A 33 6.27 14.70 -30.80
N SER A 34 6.42 15.60 -31.77
CA SER A 34 5.94 17.00 -31.64
C SER A 34 4.42 17.08 -31.59
N TYR A 35 3.72 16.25 -32.38
CA TYR A 35 2.26 16.15 -32.37
C TYR A 35 1.73 15.65 -31.04
N LYS A 36 2.28 14.54 -30.53
CA LYS A 36 1.91 14.02 -29.22
C LYS A 36 2.22 15.01 -28.11
N GLY A 37 3.39 15.64 -28.16
CA GLY A 37 3.78 16.69 -27.22
C GLY A 37 2.83 17.88 -27.17
N LEU A 38 2.37 18.36 -28.33
CA LEU A 38 1.40 19.46 -28.40
C LEU A 38 0.02 19.06 -27.88
N LEU A 39 -0.39 17.81 -28.13
CA LEU A 39 -1.66 17.29 -27.61
C LEU A 39 -1.69 17.30 -26.08
N ILE A 40 -0.62 16.83 -25.43
CA ILE A 40 -0.50 16.75 -23.97
C ILE A 40 -0.66 18.13 -23.32
N LEU A 41 -0.01 19.14 -23.89
CA LEU A 41 -0.13 20.53 -23.41
C LEU A 41 -1.52 21.14 -23.60
N ASN A 42 -2.32 20.60 -24.52
CA ASN A 42 -3.65 21.10 -24.82
C ASN A 42 -4.76 20.34 -24.06
N THR A 43 -4.43 19.23 -23.41
CA THR A 43 -5.34 18.38 -22.62
C THR A 43 -5.40 18.74 -21.12
N GLU A 44 -4.88 19.89 -20.70
CA GLU A 44 -4.77 20.26 -19.27
C GLU A 44 -6.12 20.46 -18.54
N ASN A 45 -7.26 20.35 -19.23
CA ASN A 45 -8.59 20.25 -18.63
C ASN A 45 -9.24 18.97 -19.15
N ASP A 46 -9.82 18.15 -18.26
CA ASP A 46 -10.53 16.87 -18.45
C ASP A 46 -11.62 16.80 -19.54
N GLN A 47 -11.73 17.79 -20.42
CA GLN A 47 -12.52 17.71 -21.64
C GLN A 47 -11.76 16.93 -22.71
N SER A 48 -12.32 15.77 -23.07
CA SER A 48 -11.93 15.01 -24.24
C SER A 48 -11.83 15.94 -25.46
N LEU A 49 -10.64 16.05 -26.06
CA LEU A 49 -10.43 16.86 -27.25
C LEU A 49 -11.40 16.47 -28.36
N THR A 50 -12.10 17.45 -28.92
CA THR A 50 -12.96 17.21 -30.09
C THR A 50 -12.08 16.81 -31.28
N ALA A 51 -12.56 15.92 -32.17
CA ALA A 51 -11.83 15.50 -33.37
C ALA A 51 -11.28 16.68 -34.20
N PHE A 52 -11.97 17.82 -34.18
CA PHE A 52 -11.52 19.07 -34.79
C PHE A 52 -10.24 19.64 -34.16
N GLN A 53 -10.13 19.66 -32.82
CA GLN A 53 -8.94 20.17 -32.12
C GLN A 53 -7.72 19.28 -32.35
N ILE A 54 -7.94 17.96 -32.43
CA ILE A 54 -6.91 16.97 -32.78
C ILE A 54 -6.40 17.23 -34.21
N GLY A 55 -7.32 17.41 -35.17
CA GLY A 55 -6.97 17.74 -36.55
C GLY A 55 -6.25 19.09 -36.69
N PHE A 56 -6.69 20.12 -35.96
CA PHE A 56 -6.05 21.43 -35.93
C PHE A 56 -4.63 21.36 -35.36
N THR A 57 -4.43 20.58 -34.30
CA THR A 57 -3.12 20.33 -33.68
C THR A 57 -2.16 19.64 -34.66
N ALA A 58 -2.63 18.61 -35.37
CA ALA A 58 -1.85 17.94 -36.42
C ALA A 58 -1.46 18.91 -37.55
N PHE A 59 -2.40 19.77 -37.97
CA PHE A 59 -2.16 20.79 -38.98
C PHE A 59 -1.11 21.81 -38.54
N MET A 60 -1.18 22.32 -37.30
CA MET A 60 -0.17 23.24 -36.76
C MET A 60 1.24 22.64 -36.80
N VAL A 61 1.40 21.40 -36.32
CA VAL A 61 2.71 20.72 -36.32
C VAL A 61 3.22 20.50 -37.74
N PHE A 62 2.33 20.15 -38.67
CA PHE A 62 2.65 20.02 -40.09
C PHE A 62 3.14 21.35 -40.69
N THR A 63 2.49 22.48 -40.35
CA THR A 63 2.94 23.80 -40.81
C THR A 63 4.30 24.17 -40.25
N ILE A 64 4.59 23.89 -38.98
CA ILE A 64 5.90 24.15 -38.37
C ILE A 64 7.00 23.34 -39.08
N GLN A 65 6.78 22.04 -39.31
CA GLN A 65 7.74 21.19 -40.03
C GLN A 65 7.95 21.62 -41.48
N THR A 66 6.86 21.94 -42.19
CA THR A 66 6.94 22.44 -43.57
C THR A 66 7.73 23.74 -43.62
N THR A 67 7.52 24.63 -42.64
CA THR A 67 8.26 25.88 -42.51
C THR A 67 9.75 25.64 -42.26
N MET A 68 10.13 24.65 -41.42
CA MET A 68 11.54 24.27 -41.23
C MET A 68 12.18 23.78 -42.54
N VAL A 69 11.50 22.92 -43.29
CA VAL A 69 12.04 22.38 -44.56
C VAL A 69 12.18 23.49 -45.60
N VAL A 70 11.17 24.34 -45.75
CA VAL A 70 11.16 25.44 -46.73
C VAL A 70 12.23 26.48 -46.38
N THR A 71 12.36 26.88 -45.11
CA THR A 71 13.37 27.86 -44.69
C THR A 71 14.80 27.32 -44.85
N LEU A 72 15.01 26.02 -44.64
CA LEU A 72 16.30 25.38 -44.85
C LEU A 72 16.66 25.32 -46.36
N LEU A 73 15.69 25.00 -47.23
CA LEU A 73 15.87 25.05 -48.69
C LEU A 73 16.17 26.49 -49.17
N PHE A 74 15.44 27.49 -48.66
CA PHE A 74 15.68 28.90 -48.97
C PHE A 74 17.05 29.38 -48.49
N SER A 75 17.53 28.90 -47.34
CA SER A 75 18.87 29.24 -46.82
C SER A 75 20.01 28.69 -47.69
N ILE A 76 19.78 27.55 -48.37
CA ILE A 76 20.76 26.94 -49.28
C ILE A 76 20.76 27.64 -50.65
N GLN A 77 19.60 28.04 -51.17
CA GLN A 77 19.44 28.61 -52.52
C GLN A 77 19.39 30.16 -52.57
N GLY A 78 19.36 30.83 -51.42
CA GLY A 78 19.12 32.28 -51.32
C GLY A 78 20.22 33.13 -51.96
N TYR A 79 19.81 34.06 -52.83
CA TYR A 79 20.69 34.94 -53.62
C TYR A 79 21.22 36.17 -52.85
N ARG A 80 20.56 36.56 -51.73
CA ARG A 80 20.95 37.72 -50.90
C ARG A 80 21.26 37.30 -49.46
N ILE A 81 22.32 37.88 -48.88
CA ILE A 81 22.79 37.57 -47.52
C ILE A 81 21.72 37.88 -46.46
N LEU A 82 21.00 39.00 -46.59
CA LEU A 82 19.97 39.41 -45.64
C LEU A 82 18.83 38.38 -45.52
N THR A 83 18.34 37.87 -46.66
CA THR A 83 17.29 36.83 -46.68
C THR A 83 17.78 35.51 -46.11
N ARG A 84 19.09 35.23 -46.22
CA ARG A 84 19.71 34.03 -45.65
C ARG A 84 19.76 34.08 -44.12
N VAL A 85 20.14 35.24 -43.57
CA VAL A 85 20.17 35.47 -42.12
C VAL A 85 18.75 35.41 -41.54
N LEU A 86 17.77 36.04 -42.20
CA LEU A 86 16.38 35.99 -41.77
C LEU A 86 15.82 34.55 -41.81
N ALA A 87 16.08 33.80 -42.88
CA ALA A 87 15.65 32.40 -42.99
C ALA A 87 16.29 31.51 -41.91
N LEU A 88 17.56 31.75 -41.58
CA LEU A 88 18.25 31.06 -40.50
C LEU A 88 17.65 31.37 -39.12
N PHE A 89 17.25 32.63 -38.87
CA PHE A 89 16.58 32.99 -37.63
C PHE A 89 15.21 32.30 -37.49
N VAL A 90 14.38 32.33 -38.54
CA VAL A 90 13.08 31.63 -38.55
C VAL A 90 13.26 30.13 -38.35
N TYR A 91 14.28 29.53 -38.97
CA TYR A 91 14.62 28.12 -38.78
C TYR A 91 14.96 27.81 -37.31
N LEU A 92 15.80 28.63 -36.66
CA LEU A 92 16.17 28.43 -35.25
C LEU A 92 14.95 28.52 -34.32
N VAL A 93 14.06 29.49 -34.55
CA VAL A 93 12.82 29.61 -33.77
C VAL A 93 11.94 28.38 -33.98
N ALA A 94 11.70 27.96 -35.23
CA ALA A 94 10.88 26.79 -35.53
C ALA A 94 11.49 25.49 -34.95
N MET A 95 12.82 25.35 -35.01
CA MET A 95 13.55 24.24 -34.39
C MET A 95 13.33 24.19 -32.88
N LEU A 96 13.45 25.35 -32.22
CA LEU A 96 13.28 25.46 -30.77
C LEU A 96 11.86 25.03 -30.36
N PHE A 97 10.83 25.54 -31.03
CA PHE A 97 9.45 25.11 -30.80
C PHE A 97 9.26 23.60 -31.00
N SER A 98 9.80 23.01 -32.07
CA SER A 98 9.70 21.56 -32.30
C SER A 98 10.37 20.74 -31.19
N VAL A 99 11.54 21.16 -30.72
CA VAL A 99 12.24 20.49 -29.61
C VAL A 99 11.46 20.62 -28.30
N PHE A 100 10.92 21.81 -27.97
CA PHE A 100 10.11 22.02 -26.78
C PHE A 100 8.87 21.13 -26.76
N PHE A 101 8.14 21.03 -27.88
CA PHE A 101 6.98 20.14 -27.95
C PHE A 101 7.37 18.67 -27.87
N SER A 102 8.41 18.26 -28.60
CA SER A 102 8.91 16.88 -28.48
C SER A 102 9.40 16.54 -27.07
N TYR A 103 9.93 17.50 -26.32
CA TYR A 103 10.34 17.33 -24.93
C TYR A 103 9.16 17.06 -24.02
N GLY A 104 8.02 17.73 -24.21
CA GLY A 104 6.80 17.49 -23.42
C GLY A 104 6.35 16.03 -23.47
N TRP A 105 6.40 15.42 -24.65
CA TRP A 105 6.11 13.98 -24.81
C TRP A 105 7.10 13.09 -24.07
N TRP A 106 8.41 13.32 -24.25
CA TRP A 106 9.43 12.52 -23.56
C TRP A 106 9.38 12.69 -22.04
N TYR A 107 9.12 13.90 -21.57
CA TYR A 107 8.98 14.20 -20.15
C TYR A 107 7.80 13.43 -19.54
N GLU A 108 6.65 13.40 -20.21
CA GLU A 108 5.50 12.62 -19.74
C GLU A 108 5.80 11.11 -19.76
N VAL A 109 6.39 10.58 -20.83
CA VAL A 109 6.75 9.15 -20.94
C VAL A 109 7.71 8.73 -19.82
N PHE A 110 8.75 9.52 -19.54
CA PHE A 110 9.69 9.21 -18.46
C PHE A 110 9.09 9.47 -17.07
N ARG A 111 8.24 10.49 -16.92
CA ARG A 111 7.61 10.81 -15.65
C ARG A 111 6.54 9.78 -15.26
N ALA A 112 5.77 9.26 -16.22
CA ALA A 112 4.74 8.26 -15.98
C ALA A 112 5.31 7.00 -15.32
N GLU A 113 6.49 6.55 -15.76
CA GLU A 113 7.18 5.40 -15.16
C GLU A 113 7.67 5.71 -13.74
N SER A 114 8.29 6.88 -13.53
CA SER A 114 8.78 7.28 -12.20
C SER A 114 7.64 7.51 -11.19
N TYR A 115 6.54 8.12 -11.62
CA TYR A 115 5.37 8.40 -10.78
C TYR A 115 4.65 7.10 -10.41
N ALA A 116 4.49 6.19 -11.38
CA ALA A 116 3.88 4.89 -11.12
C ALA A 116 4.71 4.05 -10.13
N GLN A 117 6.04 4.12 -10.18
CA GLN A 117 6.91 3.47 -9.20
C GLN A 117 6.81 4.10 -7.80
N GLU A 118 6.73 5.43 -7.72
CA GLU A 118 6.62 6.15 -6.46
C GLU A 118 5.28 5.87 -5.77
N VAL A 119 4.15 6.03 -6.49
CA VAL A 119 2.81 5.72 -5.98
C VAL A 119 2.70 4.27 -5.53
N TYR A 120 3.31 3.35 -6.28
CA TYR A 120 3.34 1.94 -5.93
C TYR A 120 4.11 1.67 -4.64
N LYS A 121 5.30 2.27 -4.49
CA LYS A 121 6.11 2.14 -3.27
C LYS A 121 5.38 2.71 -2.05
N ASP A 122 4.74 3.86 -2.20
CA ASP A 122 3.96 4.50 -1.15
C ASP A 122 2.76 3.63 -0.75
N GLY A 123 2.08 3.01 -1.71
CA GLY A 123 1.00 2.06 -1.47
C GLY A 123 1.45 0.85 -0.64
N ILE A 124 2.57 0.21 -1.03
CA ILE A 124 3.15 -0.91 -0.27
C ILE A 124 3.52 -0.49 1.15
N GLU A 125 4.20 0.65 1.31
CA GLU A 125 4.63 1.13 2.61
C GLU A 125 3.43 1.50 3.51
N SER A 126 2.34 2.00 2.92
CA SER A 126 1.09 2.23 3.65
C SER A 126 0.50 0.92 4.20
N ILE A 127 0.46 -0.14 3.39
CA ILE A 127 -0.05 -1.46 3.83
C ILE A 127 0.83 -2.02 4.94
N ARG A 128 2.16 -1.92 4.79
CA ARG A 128 3.12 -2.36 5.81
C ARG A 128 2.95 -1.59 7.11
N ARG A 129 2.73 -0.28 7.05
CA ARG A 129 2.47 0.56 8.22
C ARG A 129 1.17 0.19 8.92
N ASP A 130 0.09 -0.03 8.17
CA ASP A 130 -1.19 -0.45 8.73
C ASP A 130 -1.06 -1.82 9.41
N ALA A 131 -0.39 -2.78 8.78
CA ALA A 131 -0.10 -4.10 9.37
C ALA A 131 0.75 -3.99 10.65
N SER A 132 1.79 -3.16 10.65
CA SER A 132 2.61 -2.91 11.84
C SER A 132 1.79 -2.26 12.97
N THR A 133 0.90 -1.33 12.63
CA THR A 133 0.01 -0.68 13.60
C THR A 133 -0.93 -1.71 14.25
N TYR A 134 -1.46 -2.64 13.46
CA TYR A 134 -2.25 -3.75 13.96
C TYR A 134 -1.44 -4.66 14.91
N ALA A 135 -0.20 -5.01 14.55
CA ALA A 135 0.68 -5.80 15.43
C ALA A 135 0.90 -5.11 16.78
N TYR A 136 1.19 -3.81 16.79
CA TYR A 136 1.39 -3.04 18.02
C TYR A 136 0.13 -2.97 18.88
N ALA A 137 -1.04 -2.75 18.26
CA ALA A 137 -2.32 -2.74 18.97
C ALA A 137 -2.62 -4.11 19.60
N PHE A 138 -2.34 -5.21 18.89
CA PHE A 138 -2.54 -6.56 19.42
C PHE A 138 -1.54 -6.91 20.53
N ALA A 139 -0.29 -6.46 20.42
CA ALA A 139 0.71 -6.60 21.48
C ALA A 139 0.28 -5.89 22.78
N HIS A 140 -0.38 -4.74 22.66
CA HIS A 140 -0.96 -4.05 23.81
C HIS A 140 -2.09 -4.85 24.46
N VAL A 141 -3.00 -5.45 23.68
CA VAL A 141 -4.04 -6.36 24.19
C VAL A 141 -3.42 -7.51 25.00
N ARG A 142 -2.35 -8.13 24.48
CA ARG A 142 -1.62 -9.20 25.18
C ARG A 142 -1.02 -8.71 26.50
N GLU A 143 -0.39 -7.54 26.49
CA GLU A 143 0.19 -6.94 27.70
C GLU A 143 -0.86 -6.72 28.79
N VAL A 144 -1.99 -6.09 28.45
CA VAL A 144 -3.09 -5.81 29.39
C VAL A 144 -3.71 -7.12 29.92
N SER A 145 -3.88 -8.13 29.06
CA SER A 145 -4.33 -9.46 29.48
C SER A 145 -3.35 -10.12 30.46
N GLY A 146 -2.05 -10.02 30.18
CA GLY A 146 -1.00 -10.50 31.07
C GLY A 146 -1.00 -9.80 32.43
N GLU A 147 -1.30 -8.49 32.49
CA GLU A 147 -1.45 -7.78 33.76
C GLU A 147 -2.64 -8.26 34.58
N LEU A 148 -3.79 -8.48 33.94
CA LEU A 148 -4.99 -9.03 34.58
C LEU A 148 -4.70 -10.41 35.20
N SER A 149 -4.06 -11.29 34.41
CA SER A 149 -3.64 -12.62 34.86
C SER A 149 -2.70 -12.56 36.07
N LYS A 150 -1.67 -11.72 36.01
CA LYS A 150 -0.70 -11.53 37.12
C LYS A 150 -1.38 -11.02 38.38
N TYR A 151 -2.26 -10.03 38.25
CA TYR A 151 -2.99 -9.47 39.40
C TYR A 151 -3.92 -10.52 40.03
N SER A 152 -4.69 -11.23 39.21
CA SER A 152 -5.59 -12.29 39.69
C SER A 152 -4.82 -13.39 40.41
N SER A 153 -3.71 -13.85 39.83
CA SER A 153 -2.83 -14.86 40.44
C SER A 153 -2.25 -14.40 41.78
N ALA A 154 -1.85 -13.13 41.87
CA ALA A 154 -1.36 -12.55 43.12
C ALA A 154 -2.45 -12.53 44.21
N ARG A 155 -3.69 -12.15 43.85
CA ARG A 155 -4.83 -12.17 44.78
C ARG A 155 -5.24 -13.57 45.20
N ALA A 156 -5.24 -14.54 44.29
CA ALA A 156 -5.46 -15.94 44.65
C ALA A 156 -4.41 -16.46 45.63
N ARG A 157 -3.13 -16.10 45.42
CA ARG A 157 -2.07 -16.45 46.39
C ARG A 157 -2.27 -15.79 47.74
N GLU A 158 -2.65 -14.52 47.78
CA GLU A 158 -2.93 -13.78 49.02
C GLU A 158 -4.11 -14.40 49.78
N GLU A 159 -5.19 -14.74 49.08
CA GLU A 159 -6.36 -15.42 49.63
C GLU A 159 -5.99 -16.80 50.21
N ASN A 160 -5.14 -17.56 49.51
CA ASN A 160 -4.67 -18.85 50.00
C ASN A 160 -3.83 -18.76 51.28
N LEU A 161 -3.03 -17.69 51.42
CA LEU A 161 -2.10 -17.54 52.55
C LEU A 161 -2.74 -16.86 53.76
N TYR A 162 -3.56 -15.83 53.52
CA TYR A 162 -4.05 -14.92 54.56
C TYR A 162 -5.58 -14.80 54.60
N GLY A 163 -6.27 -15.19 53.53
CA GLY A 163 -7.70 -14.91 53.37
C GLY A 163 -8.00 -13.41 53.28
N GLY A 164 -9.29 -13.06 53.33
CA GLY A 164 -9.73 -11.67 53.45
C GLY A 164 -9.73 -10.83 52.15
N THR A 165 -9.39 -11.39 50.98
CA THR A 165 -9.31 -10.61 49.73
C THR A 165 -10.67 -10.30 49.10
N CYS A 166 -11.71 -11.05 49.47
CA CYS A 166 -13.08 -10.84 49.00
C CYS A 166 -14.01 -10.31 50.10
N ASP A 167 -13.88 -10.85 51.31
CA ASP A 167 -14.65 -10.50 52.51
C ASP A 167 -13.80 -10.85 53.74
N GLU A 168 -13.96 -10.10 54.84
CA GLU A 168 -13.23 -10.32 56.10
C GLU A 168 -13.48 -11.72 56.69
N LYS A 169 -14.60 -12.35 56.31
CA LYS A 169 -14.96 -13.71 56.73
C LYS A 169 -14.30 -14.82 55.92
N SER A 170 -13.54 -14.47 54.89
CA SER A 170 -12.86 -15.47 54.07
C SER A 170 -11.72 -16.14 54.84
N VAL A 171 -11.64 -17.46 54.76
CA VAL A 171 -10.68 -18.28 55.49
C VAL A 171 -9.50 -18.64 54.57
N PRO A 172 -8.24 -18.56 55.05
CA PRO A 172 -7.08 -18.92 54.24
C PRO A 172 -7.17 -20.33 53.66
N GLY A 173 -7.00 -20.46 52.34
CA GLY A 173 -6.82 -21.74 51.64
C GLY A 173 -8.03 -22.69 51.67
N ARG A 174 -9.20 -22.24 52.15
CA ARG A 174 -10.43 -23.03 52.26
C ARG A 174 -11.67 -22.18 52.04
N GLY A 175 -12.70 -22.80 51.49
CA GLY A 175 -14.01 -22.17 51.33
C GLY A 175 -14.23 -21.58 49.94
N ALA A 176 -15.48 -21.21 49.67
CA ALA A 176 -15.93 -20.83 48.34
C ALA A 176 -15.24 -19.57 47.80
N LEU A 177 -14.89 -18.60 48.64
CA LEU A 177 -14.18 -17.39 48.20
C LEU A 177 -12.75 -17.69 47.73
N ASN A 178 -12.04 -18.60 48.43
CA ASN A 178 -10.73 -19.07 48.00
C ASN A 178 -10.80 -19.82 46.67
N TYR A 179 -11.76 -20.74 46.54
CA TYR A 179 -11.94 -21.51 45.30
C TYR A 179 -12.31 -20.61 44.11
N LEU A 180 -13.12 -19.56 44.34
CA LEU A 180 -13.38 -18.55 43.33
C LEU A 180 -12.10 -17.86 42.88
N ARG A 181 -11.26 -17.38 43.80
CA ARG A 181 -10.02 -16.69 43.45
C ARG A 181 -9.06 -17.59 42.67
N ASP A 182 -8.95 -18.86 43.05
CA ASP A 182 -8.16 -19.85 42.30
C ASP A 182 -8.73 -20.10 40.90
N GLN A 183 -10.06 -20.15 40.76
CA GLN A 183 -10.73 -20.26 39.46
C GLN A 183 -10.50 -19.04 38.58
N GLU A 184 -10.61 -17.83 39.13
CA GLU A 184 -10.34 -16.59 38.39
C GLU A 184 -8.87 -16.48 37.99
N ALA A 185 -7.94 -16.92 38.84
CA ALA A 185 -6.51 -16.97 38.49
C ALA A 185 -6.26 -17.93 37.32
N SER A 186 -6.86 -19.12 37.36
CA SER A 186 -6.78 -20.10 36.27
C SER A 186 -7.44 -19.57 34.98
N LEU A 187 -8.64 -19.00 35.09
CA LEU A 187 -9.39 -18.43 33.96
C LEU A 187 -8.57 -17.35 33.27
N PHE A 188 -8.15 -16.30 33.98
CA PHE A 188 -7.41 -15.20 33.39
C PHE A 188 -5.99 -15.63 32.96
N GLY A 189 -5.41 -16.64 33.63
CA GLY A 189 -4.19 -17.32 33.17
C GLY A 189 -4.35 -17.91 31.77
N ASN A 190 -5.36 -18.76 31.59
CA ASN A 190 -5.66 -19.38 30.30
C ASN A 190 -6.01 -18.34 29.23
N MET A 191 -6.74 -17.27 29.59
CA MET A 191 -7.01 -16.16 28.66
C MET A 191 -5.73 -15.46 28.19
N ALA A 192 -4.77 -15.22 29.09
CA ALA A 192 -3.50 -14.61 28.72
C ALA A 192 -2.68 -15.51 27.78
N GLU A 193 -2.68 -16.83 28.00
CA GLU A 193 -2.06 -17.81 27.10
C GLU A 193 -2.76 -17.85 25.73
N ASP A 194 -4.09 -17.84 25.71
CA ASP A 194 -4.89 -17.77 24.47
C ASP A 194 -4.57 -16.50 23.67
N MET A 195 -4.39 -15.36 24.36
CA MET A 195 -4.01 -14.08 23.73
C MET A 195 -2.58 -14.10 23.19
N ASP A 196 -1.62 -14.72 23.90
CA ASP A 196 -0.26 -14.92 23.41
C ASP A 196 -0.24 -15.78 22.13
N ALA A 197 -1.00 -16.90 22.13
CA ALA A 197 -1.14 -17.75 20.95
C ALA A 197 -1.81 -17.03 19.77
N LEU A 198 -2.75 -16.12 20.04
CA LEU A 198 -3.38 -15.28 19.00
C LEU A 198 -2.40 -14.24 18.44
N GLU A 199 -1.61 -13.58 19.28
CA GLU A 199 -0.59 -12.62 18.86
C GLU A 199 0.43 -13.28 17.93
N GLN A 200 0.90 -14.49 18.27
CA GLN A 200 1.82 -15.26 17.42
C GLN A 200 1.23 -15.56 16.04
N ARG A 201 -0.06 -15.90 15.97
CA ARG A 201 -0.76 -16.10 14.68
C ARG A 201 -0.88 -14.80 13.88
N VAL A 202 -1.26 -13.69 14.53
CA VAL A 202 -1.31 -12.36 13.90
C VAL A 202 0.05 -12.00 13.31
N ASN A 203 1.13 -12.16 14.07
CA ASN A 203 2.50 -11.88 13.62
C ASN A 203 2.92 -12.78 12.45
N THR A 204 2.46 -14.04 12.44
CA THR A 204 2.69 -14.96 11.31
C THR A 204 2.01 -14.44 10.04
N HIS A 205 0.72 -14.08 10.11
CA HIS A 205 -0.01 -13.52 8.97
C HIS A 205 0.58 -12.19 8.47
N ILE A 206 1.04 -11.33 9.38
CA ILE A 206 1.73 -10.08 9.01
C ILE A 206 3.08 -10.37 8.34
N THR A 207 3.81 -11.39 8.79
CA THR A 207 5.05 -11.82 8.16
C THR A 207 4.79 -12.35 6.74
N ASP A 208 3.74 -13.13 6.56
CA ASP A 208 3.36 -13.65 5.24
C ASP A 208 2.85 -12.54 4.31
N LEU A 209 2.12 -11.55 4.84
CA LEU A 209 1.76 -10.33 4.11
C LEU A 209 3.02 -9.60 3.62
N ASN A 210 4.00 -9.38 4.49
CA ASN A 210 5.26 -8.73 4.12
C ASN A 210 6.03 -9.51 3.06
N LYS A 211 6.07 -10.85 3.15
CA LYS A 211 6.70 -11.69 2.12
C LYS A 211 5.99 -11.57 0.77
N LEU A 212 4.66 -11.46 0.74
CA LEU A 212 3.93 -11.26 -0.53
C LEU A 212 4.21 -9.88 -1.11
N LEU A 213 4.26 -8.84 -0.27
CA LEU A 213 4.62 -7.48 -0.68
C LEU A 213 6.06 -7.40 -1.22
N ASP A 214 7.00 -8.14 -0.64
CA ASP A 214 8.39 -8.18 -1.11
C ASP A 214 8.55 -8.95 -2.44
N ASN A 215 7.70 -9.95 -2.69
CA ASN A 215 7.71 -10.78 -3.91
C ASN A 215 6.65 -10.34 -4.94
N LEU A 216 6.20 -9.09 -4.87
CA LEU A 216 5.13 -8.59 -5.72
C LEU A 216 5.66 -8.30 -7.13
N ASP A 217 5.46 -9.25 -8.04
CA ASP A 217 5.72 -9.09 -9.47
C ASP A 217 4.42 -8.76 -10.21
N LEU A 218 4.34 -7.54 -10.75
CA LEU A 218 3.21 -7.02 -11.51
C LEU A 218 3.47 -6.97 -13.03
N SER A 219 4.57 -7.57 -13.51
CA SER A 219 4.94 -7.54 -14.93
C SER A 219 3.99 -8.31 -15.85
N GLN A 220 3.15 -9.19 -15.31
CA GLN A 220 2.20 -10.00 -16.08
C GLN A 220 0.79 -9.39 -16.10
N GLU A 221 0.16 -9.43 -17.27
CA GLU A 221 -1.21 -8.95 -17.48
C GLU A 221 -2.21 -9.77 -16.63
N GLY A 222 -3.05 -9.09 -15.85
CA GLY A 222 -3.97 -9.73 -14.90
C GLY A 222 -3.34 -10.20 -13.57
N ALA A 223 -2.04 -9.96 -13.35
CA ALA A 223 -1.39 -10.25 -12.08
C ALA A 223 -1.89 -9.35 -10.94
N VAL A 224 -2.17 -8.08 -11.22
CA VAL A 224 -2.65 -7.10 -10.22
C VAL A 224 -3.89 -7.61 -9.49
N ALA A 225 -4.96 -7.92 -10.23
CA ALA A 225 -6.21 -8.41 -9.64
C ALA A 225 -6.10 -9.77 -8.93
N ARG A 226 -5.08 -10.60 -9.27
CA ARG A 226 -4.80 -11.83 -8.52
C ARG A 226 -4.08 -11.51 -7.22
N ARG A 227 -3.04 -10.67 -7.27
CA ARG A 227 -2.26 -10.26 -6.10
C ARG A 227 -3.06 -9.44 -5.12
N GLU A 228 -3.92 -8.54 -5.59
CA GLU A 228 -4.87 -7.82 -4.74
C GLU A 228 -5.76 -8.78 -3.96
N ARG A 229 -6.27 -9.85 -4.60
CA ARG A 229 -7.08 -10.85 -3.90
C ARG A 229 -6.29 -11.61 -2.85
N GLU A 230 -5.05 -12.00 -3.15
CA GLU A 230 -4.17 -12.67 -2.19
C GLU A 230 -3.84 -11.77 -0.98
N LEU A 231 -3.51 -10.50 -1.22
CA LEU A 231 -3.25 -9.52 -0.16
C LEU A 231 -4.51 -9.27 0.67
N ASN A 232 -5.65 -9.04 0.01
CA ASN A 232 -6.93 -8.83 0.70
C ASN A 232 -7.37 -10.06 1.51
N ASP A 233 -7.07 -11.28 1.06
CA ASP A 233 -7.40 -12.49 1.83
C ASP A 233 -6.65 -12.50 3.16
N ILE A 234 -5.34 -12.22 3.18
CA ILE A 234 -4.56 -12.15 4.42
C ILE A 234 -4.99 -10.96 5.29
N VAL A 235 -5.22 -9.80 4.69
CA VAL A 235 -5.69 -8.61 5.40
C VAL A 235 -7.06 -8.86 6.06
N ASN A 236 -7.96 -9.56 5.38
CA ASN A 236 -9.24 -10.00 5.95
C ASN A 236 -9.04 -11.03 7.07
N GLN A 237 -8.13 -11.99 6.92
CA GLN A 237 -7.78 -12.92 7.99
C GLN A 237 -7.28 -12.19 9.24
N ILE A 238 -6.43 -11.16 9.07
CA ILE A 238 -5.96 -10.30 10.16
C ILE A 238 -7.14 -9.58 10.83
N GLY A 239 -8.05 -8.98 10.04
CA GLY A 239 -9.24 -8.31 10.57
C GLY A 239 -10.20 -9.20 11.32
N ASN A 240 -10.33 -10.45 10.87
CA ASN A 240 -11.18 -11.44 11.52
C ASN A 240 -10.71 -11.78 12.94
N TYR A 241 -9.50 -11.43 13.37
CA TYR A 241 -9.11 -11.61 14.77
C TYR A 241 -9.85 -10.68 15.72
N LYS A 242 -10.24 -9.47 15.30
CA LYS A 242 -11.05 -8.54 16.10
C LYS A 242 -12.45 -9.08 16.38
N THR A 243 -13.05 -9.74 15.38
CA THR A 243 -14.45 -10.22 15.42
C THR A 243 -14.56 -11.74 15.53
N GLY A 244 -13.43 -12.43 15.64
CA GLY A 244 -13.37 -13.89 15.64
C GLY A 244 -14.06 -14.51 16.86
N SER A 245 -14.39 -15.79 16.75
CA SER A 245 -15.01 -16.56 17.83
C SER A 245 -14.18 -16.57 19.12
N GLY A 246 -12.85 -16.59 19.01
CA GLY A 246 -11.93 -16.53 20.14
C GLY A 246 -12.08 -15.24 20.96
N VAL A 247 -11.96 -14.08 20.31
CA VAL A 247 -12.11 -12.77 20.96
C VAL A 247 -13.55 -12.54 21.45
N THR A 248 -14.55 -13.02 20.71
CA THR A 248 -15.96 -12.92 21.13
C THR A 248 -16.24 -13.74 22.39
N ARG A 249 -15.68 -14.95 22.48
CA ARG A 249 -15.75 -15.78 23.69
C ARG A 249 -15.09 -15.07 24.87
N LEU A 250 -13.87 -14.57 24.67
CA LEU A 250 -13.13 -13.83 25.70
C LEU A 250 -13.91 -12.61 26.18
N ARG A 251 -14.46 -11.80 25.27
CA ARG A 251 -15.31 -10.64 25.62
C ARG A 251 -16.49 -11.07 26.49
N THR A 252 -17.15 -12.18 26.13
CA THR A 252 -18.29 -12.70 26.90
C THR A 252 -17.88 -13.15 28.30
N GLU A 253 -16.76 -13.87 28.43
CA GLU A 253 -16.23 -14.33 29.71
C GLU A 253 -15.77 -13.14 30.58
N LEU A 254 -15.06 -12.16 30.01
CA LEU A 254 -14.65 -10.92 30.70
C LEU A 254 -15.86 -10.12 31.21
N GLU A 255 -16.88 -9.95 30.37
CA GLU A 255 -18.11 -9.27 30.75
C GLU A 255 -18.88 -10.01 31.84
N ALA A 256 -18.76 -11.33 31.98
CA ALA A 256 -19.38 -12.07 33.08
C ALA A 256 -18.68 -11.80 34.43
N HIS A 257 -17.39 -11.47 34.41
CA HIS A 257 -16.57 -11.25 35.61
C HIS A 257 -16.35 -9.76 35.98
N LYS A 258 -17.12 -8.85 35.38
CA LYS A 258 -16.97 -7.40 35.51
C LYS A 258 -18.02 -6.77 36.44
N GLY A 259 -17.59 -5.83 37.29
CA GLY A 259 -18.47 -4.92 38.04
C GLY A 259 -19.46 -5.64 38.96
N ASP A 260 -20.73 -5.25 38.91
CA ASP A 260 -21.78 -5.80 39.80
C ASP A 260 -22.10 -7.28 39.56
N LYS A 261 -21.79 -7.82 38.38
CA LYS A 261 -21.96 -9.25 38.09
C LYS A 261 -21.08 -10.12 38.98
N ARG A 262 -19.98 -9.55 39.52
CA ARG A 262 -19.10 -10.20 40.50
C ARG A 262 -19.77 -10.56 41.83
N ARG A 263 -20.96 -10.01 42.10
CA ARG A 263 -21.76 -10.35 43.30
C ARG A 263 -22.45 -11.72 43.18
N PHE A 264 -22.51 -12.29 41.98
CA PHE A 264 -23.26 -13.50 41.66
C PHE A 264 -22.39 -14.55 40.97
N LEU A 265 -21.10 -14.60 41.29
CA LEU A 265 -20.18 -15.56 40.67
C LEU A 265 -20.38 -16.96 41.26
N GLU A 266 -20.26 -17.98 40.42
CA GLU A 266 -20.26 -19.37 40.85
C GLU A 266 -18.84 -19.77 41.27
N SER A 267 -18.69 -20.19 42.52
CA SER A 267 -17.51 -20.89 43.03
C SER A 267 -17.76 -22.39 43.03
N VAL A 268 -16.89 -23.15 42.37
CA VAL A 268 -16.90 -24.62 42.39
C VAL A 268 -15.93 -25.17 43.44
N ASN A 269 -16.35 -26.08 44.30
CA ASN A 269 -15.43 -26.77 45.20
C ASN A 269 -14.63 -27.84 44.42
N PRO A 270 -13.29 -27.78 44.37
CA PRO A 270 -12.48 -28.73 43.59
C PRO A 270 -12.52 -30.17 44.13
N LYS A 271 -12.98 -30.40 45.37
CA LYS A 271 -13.04 -31.73 45.99
C LYS A 271 -14.41 -32.39 45.91
N THR A 272 -15.47 -31.59 45.95
CA THR A 272 -16.85 -32.09 46.02
C THR A 272 -17.68 -31.72 44.79
N GLU A 273 -17.14 -30.92 43.88
CA GLU A 273 -17.82 -30.35 42.69
C GLU A 273 -19.08 -29.54 43.02
N GLU A 274 -19.30 -29.23 44.30
CA GLU A 274 -20.43 -28.43 44.75
C GLU A 274 -20.27 -26.98 44.29
N LYS A 275 -21.33 -26.44 43.68
CA LYS A 275 -21.39 -25.07 43.22
C LYS A 275 -22.03 -24.18 44.27
N THR A 276 -21.41 -23.04 44.54
CA THR A 276 -21.90 -22.06 45.51
C THR A 276 -21.82 -20.67 44.90
N VAL A 277 -22.91 -19.90 44.99
CA VAL A 277 -22.91 -18.51 44.54
C VAL A 277 -22.25 -17.66 45.62
N VAL A 278 -21.24 -16.89 45.22
CA VAL A 278 -20.45 -16.05 46.11
C VAL A 278 -20.39 -14.62 45.58
N SER A 279 -20.30 -13.67 46.52
CA SER A 279 -20.11 -12.26 46.22
C SER A 279 -18.67 -11.88 46.53
N CYS A 280 -17.86 -11.61 45.50
CA CYS A 280 -16.50 -11.12 45.65
C CYS A 280 -16.27 -9.90 44.74
N THR A 281 -16.50 -8.71 45.30
CA THR A 281 -16.29 -7.46 44.57
C THR A 281 -14.80 -7.10 44.56
N ASP A 282 -14.25 -6.84 43.38
CA ASP A 282 -12.87 -6.40 43.21
C ASP A 282 -12.83 -5.29 42.15
N ALA A 283 -12.63 -4.06 42.62
CA ALA A 283 -12.64 -2.87 41.76
C ALA A 283 -11.45 -2.87 40.79
N GLU A 284 -10.32 -3.46 41.19
CA GLU A 284 -9.11 -3.48 40.38
C GLU A 284 -9.20 -4.54 39.27
N ILE A 285 -9.78 -5.71 39.55
CA ILE A 285 -10.12 -6.67 38.48
C ILE A 285 -11.08 -6.02 37.49
N THR A 286 -12.11 -5.33 37.98
CA THR A 286 -13.08 -4.63 37.10
C THR A 286 -12.37 -3.62 36.20
N ARG A 287 -11.50 -2.78 36.78
CA ARG A 287 -10.70 -1.79 36.03
C ARG A 287 -9.80 -2.43 34.96
N LYS A 288 -9.15 -3.55 35.29
CA LYS A 288 -8.28 -4.26 34.35
C LYS A 288 -9.06 -4.97 33.24
N ILE A 289 -10.23 -5.52 33.56
CA ILE A 289 -11.17 -6.05 32.56
C ILE A 289 -11.62 -4.93 31.62
N ASP A 290 -11.99 -3.76 32.15
CA ASP A 290 -12.39 -2.60 31.35
C ASP A 290 -11.27 -2.16 30.40
N ALA A 291 -10.03 -2.06 30.89
CA ALA A 291 -8.88 -1.74 30.06
C ALA A 291 -8.66 -2.77 28.93
N LEU A 292 -8.83 -4.06 29.22
CA LEU A 292 -8.69 -5.12 28.22
C LEU A 292 -9.80 -5.06 27.16
N LEU A 293 -11.05 -4.81 27.58
CA LEU A 293 -12.17 -4.65 26.66
C LEU A 293 -11.98 -3.44 25.73
N VAL A 294 -11.53 -2.30 26.27
CA VAL A 294 -11.20 -1.11 25.48
C VAL A 294 -10.06 -1.41 24.50
N ALA A 295 -8.99 -2.07 24.94
CA ALA A 295 -7.89 -2.45 24.05
C ALA A 295 -8.33 -3.37 22.90
N LEU A 296 -9.30 -4.28 23.15
CA LEU A 296 -9.90 -5.12 22.11
C LEU A 296 -10.79 -4.33 21.14
N ASP A 297 -11.50 -3.32 21.62
CA ASP A 297 -12.35 -2.45 20.80
C ASP A 297 -11.50 -1.51 19.91
N ASP A 298 -10.36 -1.05 20.44
CA ASP A 298 -9.39 -0.16 19.79
C ASP A 298 -8.53 -0.86 18.72
N LEU A 299 -8.66 -2.18 18.54
CA LEU A 299 -8.00 -2.88 17.44
C LEU A 299 -8.39 -2.25 16.09
N PRO A 300 -7.41 -1.84 15.25
CA PRO A 300 -7.71 -1.15 14.01
C PRO A 300 -8.38 -2.10 13.01
N GLU A 301 -9.32 -1.56 12.23
CA GLU A 301 -9.92 -2.32 11.12
C GLU A 301 -8.94 -2.34 9.94
N PRO A 302 -8.63 -3.51 9.38
CA PRO A 302 -7.73 -3.57 8.24
C PRO A 302 -8.39 -2.88 7.04
N ARG A 303 -7.65 -1.99 6.39
CA ARG A 303 -8.09 -1.36 5.15
C ARG A 303 -7.97 -2.34 3.99
N THR A 304 -8.97 -2.34 3.10
CA THR A 304 -8.90 -3.11 1.85
C THR A 304 -7.74 -2.60 1.00
N VAL A 305 -6.91 -3.53 0.54
CA VAL A 305 -5.76 -3.26 -0.31
C VAL A 305 -6.23 -3.05 -1.75
N THR A 306 -5.91 -1.87 -2.29
CA THR A 306 -6.03 -1.56 -3.71
C THR A 306 -4.64 -1.29 -4.25
N LEU A 307 -4.19 -2.10 -5.21
CA LEU A 307 -2.91 -1.91 -5.89
C LEU A 307 -3.10 -0.99 -7.08
N PHE A 308 -2.07 -0.19 -7.38
CA PHE A 308 -2.06 0.62 -8.59
C PHE A 308 -1.86 -0.27 -9.81
N ASP A 309 -2.81 -0.22 -10.76
CA ASP A 309 -2.70 -0.92 -12.04
C ASP A 309 -2.16 0.04 -13.12
N GLN A 310 -0.91 -0.15 -13.52
CA GLN A 310 -0.25 0.66 -14.56
C GLN A 310 -0.86 0.44 -15.96
N ASN A 311 -1.53 -0.69 -16.20
CA ASN A 311 -2.17 -0.99 -17.48
C ASN A 311 -3.61 -0.49 -17.56
N ASN A 312 -4.20 -0.08 -16.42
CA ASN A 312 -5.54 0.50 -16.37
C ASN A 312 -5.47 2.00 -16.67
N ASN A 313 -5.17 2.34 -17.92
CA ASN A 313 -5.31 3.70 -18.44
C ASN A 313 -6.79 4.04 -18.62
N ARG A 314 -7.47 4.38 -17.53
CA ARG A 314 -8.78 5.02 -17.56
C ARG A 314 -8.75 6.40 -16.96
#